data_AF-A0A4Q4QP71-F1
#
_entry.id   AF-A0A4Q4QP71-F1
#
_cell.length_a   1.000
_cell.length_b   1.000
_cell.length_c   1.000
_cell.angle_alpha   90.00
_cell.angle_beta   90.00
_cell.angle_gamma   90.00
#
_symmetry.space_group_name_H-M   'P 1'
#
loop_
_entity.id
_entity.type
_entity.pdbx_description
1 polymer ?
#
loop_
_entity_poly.entity_id
_entity_poly.type
_entity_poly.pdbx_seq_one_letter_code
_entity_poly.pdbx_strand_id
1 'polypeptide(L)'
;MGDDIDDFRNSLAAYKSTINIALTDMQLRKSSVALERLGDYKDLIMTATNDLEARLETIDEKLQSLVERTTSSSATPELQSMREERSSTQKCLLICTRFSKLIDELQSTTAADLPQGSDKMSEKITSDGIQECKISMEKTAARLEVHMQDVLDRMVFTSSAAMTQEDTNYLARLREEWTSARKCRDICLQADQHLKESVSIIDNHATGNEAVQFLVSNSQKTIHGKNRGYGDQIKQLGGHLSDQSIQKVSGDFLQMSLQKSGYRHLENAVSRAEDTNERGTNWRSEYGGGRTLES
;
A
#
# COMPACT_ATOMS: atom_id res chain seq x y z
N MET A 1 -33.75 -14.89 15.47
CA MET A 1 -34.28 -13.97 14.43
C MET A 1 -33.55 -12.62 14.38
N GLY A 2 -32.43 -12.43 15.11
CA GLY A 2 -31.64 -11.19 15.06
C GLY A 2 -30.53 -11.18 14.01
N ASP A 3 -29.96 -12.35 13.67
CA ASP A 3 -28.84 -12.48 12.71
C ASP A 3 -29.11 -11.81 11.36
N ASP A 4 -30.32 -11.96 10.81
CA ASP A 4 -30.59 -11.53 9.44
C ASP A 4 -30.62 -9.99 9.29
N ILE A 5 -31.00 -9.26 10.34
CA ILE A 5 -31.06 -7.78 10.32
C ILE A 5 -29.67 -7.18 10.57
N ASP A 6 -28.92 -7.75 11.52
CA ASP A 6 -27.56 -7.28 11.79
C ASP A 6 -26.63 -7.62 10.62
N ASP A 7 -26.75 -8.81 10.02
CA ASP A 7 -26.04 -9.20 8.79
C ASP A 7 -26.35 -8.22 7.66
N PHE A 8 -27.62 -7.91 7.43
CA PHE A 8 -28.01 -6.95 6.40
C PHE A 8 -27.47 -5.54 6.68
N ARG A 9 -27.48 -5.09 7.94
CA ARG A 9 -26.93 -3.78 8.32
C ARG A 9 -25.42 -3.73 8.09
N ASN A 10 -24.69 -4.76 8.52
CA ASN A 10 -23.24 -4.86 8.34
C ASN A 10 -22.90 -4.91 6.84
N SER A 11 -23.68 -5.65 6.08
CA SER A 11 -23.60 -5.73 4.62
C SER A 11 -23.73 -4.37 3.95
N LEU A 12 -24.75 -3.61 4.33
CA LEU A 12 -25.01 -2.28 3.79
C LEU A 12 -23.92 -1.29 4.19
N ALA A 13 -23.40 -1.39 5.42
CA ALA A 13 -22.31 -0.56 5.90
C ALA A 13 -21.04 -0.78 5.06
N ALA A 14 -20.66 -2.03 4.81
CA ALA A 14 -19.50 -2.38 3.98
C ALA A 14 -19.63 -1.78 2.57
N TYR A 15 -20.77 -1.98 1.90
CA TYR A 15 -21.00 -1.44 0.56
C TYR A 15 -21.01 0.09 0.52
N LYS A 16 -21.61 0.74 1.51
CA LYS A 16 -21.59 2.20 1.64
C LYS A 16 -20.16 2.72 1.80
N SER A 17 -19.35 2.06 2.62
CA SER A 17 -17.93 2.40 2.78
C SER A 17 -17.18 2.24 1.46
N THR A 18 -17.38 1.16 0.71
CA THR A 18 -16.77 0.97 -0.62
C THR A 18 -17.15 2.08 -1.60
N ILE A 19 -18.42 2.50 -1.64
CA ILE A 19 -18.87 3.60 -2.50
C ILE A 19 -18.16 4.90 -2.10
N ASN A 20 -18.08 5.18 -0.80
CA ASN A 20 -17.38 6.37 -0.30
C ASN A 20 -15.88 6.33 -0.65
N ILE A 21 -15.27 5.15 -0.57
CA ILE A 21 -13.88 4.94 -0.98
C ILE A 21 -13.71 5.27 -2.46
N ALA A 22 -14.52 4.67 -3.34
CA ALA A 22 -14.44 4.92 -4.78
C ALA A 22 -14.64 6.41 -5.14
N LEU A 23 -15.56 7.09 -4.45
CA LEU A 23 -15.77 8.54 -4.63
C LEU A 23 -14.55 9.35 -4.19
N THR A 24 -13.98 9.01 -3.05
CA THR A 24 -12.79 9.69 -2.51
C THR A 24 -11.57 9.42 -3.40
N ASP A 25 -11.39 8.19 -3.88
CA ASP A 25 -10.32 7.84 -4.82
C ASP A 25 -10.40 8.69 -6.10
N MET A 26 -11.59 8.83 -6.68
CA MET A 26 -11.81 9.70 -7.84
C MET A 26 -11.53 11.18 -7.54
N GLN A 27 -11.79 11.64 -6.31
CA GLN A 27 -11.48 13.01 -5.89
C GLN A 27 -9.98 13.22 -5.74
N LEU A 28 -9.25 12.27 -5.13
CA LEU A 28 -7.80 12.32 -5.00
C LEU A 28 -7.11 12.37 -6.38
N ARG A 29 -7.64 11.66 -7.37
CA ARG A 29 -7.16 11.74 -8.77
C ARG A 29 -7.34 13.13 -9.40
N LYS A 30 -8.36 13.89 -8.98
CA LYS A 30 -8.74 15.19 -9.58
C LYS A 30 -8.19 16.39 -8.83
N SER A 31 -7.91 16.28 -7.53
CA SER A 31 -7.46 17.39 -6.69
C SER A 31 -6.60 16.89 -5.55
N SER A 32 -5.38 17.42 -5.40
CA SER A 32 -4.43 17.05 -4.33
C SER A 32 -4.80 17.62 -2.94
N VAL A 33 -6.01 18.18 -2.77
CA VAL A 33 -6.33 19.11 -1.66
C VAL A 33 -6.96 18.43 -0.44
N ALA A 34 -7.32 17.14 -0.47
CA ALA A 34 -7.88 16.45 0.70
C ALA A 34 -6.82 15.90 1.67
N LEU A 35 -5.75 16.65 1.91
CA LEU A 35 -4.55 16.19 2.62
C LEU A 35 -4.77 15.93 4.12
N GLU A 36 -5.73 16.61 4.76
CA GLU A 36 -6.02 16.45 6.20
C GLU A 36 -6.77 15.16 6.54
N ARG A 37 -7.38 14.48 5.56
CA ARG A 37 -8.20 13.27 5.76
C ARG A 37 -7.55 12.01 5.23
N LEU A 38 -6.26 12.05 4.90
CA LEU A 38 -5.57 10.91 4.29
C LEU A 38 -5.42 9.74 5.27
N GLY A 39 -5.17 10.04 6.55
CA GLY A 39 -5.18 9.07 7.63
C GLY A 39 -6.56 8.41 7.74
N ASP A 40 -7.60 9.22 7.89
CA ASP A 40 -9.00 8.76 7.94
C ASP A 40 -9.39 7.93 6.70
N TYR A 41 -8.87 8.29 5.52
CA TYR A 41 -9.11 7.56 4.28
C TYR A 41 -8.39 6.20 4.24
N LYS A 42 -7.12 6.15 4.68
CA LYS A 42 -6.38 4.89 4.84
C LYS A 42 -7.11 3.97 5.82
N ASP A 43 -7.53 4.51 6.96
CA ASP A 43 -8.26 3.77 7.99
C ASP A 43 -9.60 3.27 7.44
N LEU A 44 -10.32 4.11 6.70
CA LEU A 44 -11.57 3.73 6.04
C LEU A 44 -11.36 2.57 5.04
N ILE A 45 -10.31 2.63 4.22
CA ILE A 45 -9.98 1.55 3.28
C ILE A 45 -9.68 0.26 4.04
N MET A 46 -8.87 0.33 5.09
CA MET A 46 -8.50 -0.83 5.90
C MET A 46 -9.73 -1.44 6.58
N THR A 47 -10.57 -0.65 7.23
CA THR A 47 -11.80 -1.11 7.87
C THR A 47 -12.75 -1.74 6.85
N ALA A 48 -13.01 -1.08 5.72
CA ALA A 48 -13.89 -1.62 4.70
C ALA A 48 -13.36 -2.94 4.10
N THR A 49 -12.05 -3.05 3.91
CA THR A 49 -11.41 -4.28 3.44
C THR A 49 -11.61 -5.42 4.42
N ASN A 50 -11.34 -5.18 5.71
CA ASN A 50 -11.54 -6.17 6.78
C ASN A 50 -13.01 -6.62 6.90
N ASP A 51 -13.95 -5.67 6.84
CA ASP A 51 -15.38 -5.96 6.89
C ASP A 51 -15.83 -6.83 5.71
N LEU A 52 -15.30 -6.57 4.51
CA LEU A 52 -15.59 -7.35 3.31
C LEU A 52 -14.96 -8.74 3.35
N GLU A 53 -13.77 -8.88 3.93
CA GLU A 53 -13.11 -10.18 4.13
C GLU A 53 -13.90 -11.04 5.14
N ALA A 54 -14.28 -10.47 6.28
CA ALA A 54 -15.11 -11.16 7.27
C ALA A 54 -16.44 -11.61 6.66
N ARG A 55 -17.05 -10.77 5.82
CA ARG A 55 -18.29 -11.13 5.14
C ARG A 55 -18.12 -12.22 4.08
N LEU A 56 -17.01 -12.21 3.34
CA LEU A 56 -16.70 -13.32 2.42
C LEU A 56 -16.58 -14.63 3.19
N GLU A 57 -15.95 -14.62 4.36
CA GLU A 57 -15.87 -15.79 5.25
C GLU A 57 -17.27 -16.24 5.72
N THR A 58 -18.14 -15.33 6.15
CA THR A 58 -19.54 -15.67 6.52
C THR A 58 -20.32 -16.26 5.34
N ILE A 59 -20.15 -15.73 4.12
CA ILE A 59 -20.80 -16.29 2.93
C ILE A 59 -20.28 -17.71 2.66
N ASP A 60 -18.98 -17.94 2.86
CA ASP A 60 -18.36 -19.24 2.69
C ASP A 60 -18.91 -20.27 3.69
N GLU A 61 -19.12 -19.87 4.95
CA GLU A 61 -19.78 -20.68 5.99
C GLU A 61 -21.25 -20.99 5.65
N LYS A 62 -22.00 -19.98 5.17
CA LYS A 62 -23.41 -20.15 4.75
C LYS A 62 -23.54 -21.11 3.57
N LEU A 63 -22.63 -21.02 2.60
CA LEU A 63 -22.54 -21.97 1.48
C LEU A 63 -22.23 -23.38 1.98
N GLN A 64 -21.32 -23.52 2.95
CA GLN A 64 -20.99 -24.81 3.54
C GLN A 64 -22.19 -25.44 4.26
N SER A 65 -22.87 -24.68 5.11
CA SER A 65 -24.06 -25.15 5.85
C SER A 65 -25.17 -25.62 4.90
N LEU A 66 -25.37 -24.90 3.80
CA LEU A 66 -26.39 -25.24 2.80
C LEU A 66 -26.08 -26.56 2.09
N VAL A 67 -24.82 -26.81 1.76
CA VAL A 67 -24.38 -28.09 1.18
C VAL A 67 -24.52 -29.23 2.18
N GLU A 68 -24.21 -29.03 3.45
CA GLU A 68 -24.36 -30.05 4.50
C GLU A 68 -25.83 -30.43 4.74
N ARG A 69 -26.72 -29.43 4.76
CA ARG A 69 -28.16 -29.63 4.90
C ARG A 69 -28.79 -30.37 3.72
N THR A 70 -28.27 -30.16 2.51
CA THR A 70 -28.82 -30.76 1.28
C THR A 70 -28.27 -32.17 1.02
N THR A 71 -27.29 -32.63 1.81
CA THR A 71 -26.60 -33.93 1.62
C THR A 71 -26.81 -34.92 2.77
N SER A 72 -27.79 -34.68 3.65
CA SER A 72 -27.97 -35.39 4.94
C SER A 72 -28.23 -36.91 4.89
N SER A 73 -28.01 -37.59 3.75
CA SER A 73 -28.00 -39.06 3.63
C SER A 73 -26.74 -39.65 2.96
N SER A 74 -25.90 -38.85 2.29
CA SER A 74 -24.54 -39.24 1.89
C SER A 74 -23.77 -37.98 1.49
N ALA A 75 -22.89 -37.49 2.37
CA ALA A 75 -21.81 -36.62 1.90
C ALA A 75 -20.96 -37.48 0.95
N THR A 76 -21.13 -37.30 -0.36
CA THR A 76 -20.28 -38.01 -1.31
C THR A 76 -18.84 -37.50 -1.09
N PRO A 77 -17.84 -38.38 -1.11
CA PRO A 77 -16.44 -37.98 -0.96
C PRO A 77 -16.03 -36.89 -1.97
N GLU A 78 -16.73 -36.81 -3.10
CA GLU A 78 -16.60 -35.78 -4.14
C GLU A 78 -16.96 -34.37 -3.64
N LEU A 79 -18.05 -34.21 -2.89
CA LEU A 79 -18.45 -32.90 -2.33
C LEU A 79 -17.51 -32.42 -1.23
N GLN A 80 -16.97 -33.34 -0.43
CA GLN A 80 -15.95 -33.03 0.57
C GLN A 80 -14.63 -32.61 -0.08
N SER A 81 -14.21 -33.30 -1.15
CA SER A 81 -13.03 -32.92 -1.93
C SER A 81 -13.17 -31.55 -2.58
N MET A 82 -14.32 -31.23 -3.18
CA MET A 82 -14.59 -29.90 -3.76
C MET A 82 -14.56 -28.79 -2.71
N ARG A 83 -14.95 -29.08 -1.46
CA ARG A 83 -14.87 -28.13 -0.34
C ARG A 83 -13.42 -27.79 0.01
N GLU A 84 -12.59 -28.82 0.16
CA GLU A 84 -11.17 -28.65 0.44
C GLU A 84 -10.47 -27.90 -0.70
N GLU A 85 -10.79 -28.24 -1.95
CA GLU A 85 -10.31 -27.58 -3.15
C GLU A 85 -10.66 -26.08 -3.15
N ARG A 86 -11.91 -25.73 -2.81
CA ARG A 86 -12.35 -24.33 -2.69
C ARG A 86 -11.60 -23.56 -1.60
N SER A 87 -11.54 -24.11 -0.38
CA SER A 87 -10.84 -23.46 0.75
C SER A 87 -9.35 -23.27 0.44
N SER A 88 -8.72 -24.27 -0.18
CA SER A 88 -7.34 -24.20 -0.64
C SER A 88 -7.15 -23.11 -1.71
N THR A 89 -8.04 -23.06 -2.71
CA THR A 89 -7.98 -22.07 -3.79
C THR A 89 -8.12 -20.64 -3.27
N GLN A 90 -9.02 -20.41 -2.31
CA GLN A 90 -9.16 -19.11 -1.64
C GLN A 90 -7.90 -18.70 -0.87
N LYS A 91 -7.28 -19.64 -0.14
CA LYS A 91 -6.01 -19.39 0.56
C LYS A 91 -4.89 -19.07 -0.43
N CYS A 92 -4.81 -19.80 -1.55
CA CYS A 92 -3.86 -19.52 -2.61
C CYS A 92 -4.06 -18.12 -3.19
N LEU A 93 -5.30 -17.69 -3.42
CA LEU A 93 -5.59 -16.32 -3.87
C LEU A 93 -5.13 -15.27 -2.87
N LEU A 94 -5.40 -15.47 -1.58
CA LEU A 94 -4.91 -14.57 -0.53
C LEU A 94 -3.38 -14.50 -0.52
N ILE A 95 -2.70 -15.63 -0.71
CA ILE A 95 -1.24 -15.68 -0.83
C ILE A 95 -0.77 -14.90 -2.06
N CYS A 96 -1.40 -15.09 -3.22
CA CYS A 96 -1.08 -14.33 -4.43
C CYS A 96 -1.22 -12.83 -4.21
N THR A 97 -2.30 -12.36 -3.58
CA THR A 97 -2.49 -10.94 -3.27
C THR A 97 -1.42 -10.39 -2.33
N ARG A 98 -1.11 -11.12 -1.25
CA ARG A 98 -0.06 -10.72 -0.30
C ARG A 98 1.31 -10.68 -0.96
N PHE A 99 1.62 -11.65 -1.80
CA PHE A 99 2.91 -11.71 -2.49
C PHE A 99 3.05 -10.61 -3.54
N SER A 100 2.00 -10.29 -4.30
CA SER A 100 1.99 -9.14 -5.21
C SER A 100 2.27 -7.83 -4.48
N LYS A 101 1.68 -7.63 -3.29
CA LYS A 101 1.98 -6.46 -2.45
C LYS A 101 3.46 -6.38 -2.05
N LEU A 102 4.08 -7.50 -1.67
CA LEU A 102 5.51 -7.54 -1.34
C LEU A 102 6.39 -7.21 -2.56
N ILE A 103 5.99 -7.65 -3.75
CA ILE A 103 6.68 -7.29 -5.00
C ILE A 103 6.60 -5.77 -5.23
N ASP A 104 5.43 -5.16 -5.05
CA ASP A 104 5.25 -3.71 -5.22
C ASP A 104 6.11 -2.90 -4.22
N GLU A 105 6.26 -3.39 -2.99
CA GLU A 105 7.13 -2.81 -1.96
C GLU A 105 8.62 -2.91 -2.34
N LEU A 106 9.05 -4.07 -2.87
CA LEU A 106 10.43 -4.28 -3.34
C LEU A 106 10.79 -3.40 -4.54
N GLN A 107 9.88 -3.26 -5.51
CA GLN A 107 10.07 -2.38 -6.67
C GLN A 107 10.19 -0.90 -6.25
N SER A 108 9.44 -0.49 -5.23
CA SER A 108 9.48 0.88 -4.70
C SER A 108 10.80 1.19 -3.96
N THR A 109 11.34 0.21 -3.24
CA THR A 109 12.58 0.36 -2.46
C THR A 109 13.82 0.43 -3.36
N THR A 110 13.85 -0.37 -4.44
CA THR A 110 14.99 -0.42 -5.37
C THR A 110 15.20 0.92 -6.10
N ALA A 111 14.14 1.71 -6.29
CA ALA A 111 14.24 3.04 -6.93
C ALA A 111 14.81 4.14 -6.01
N ALA A 112 14.83 3.93 -4.69
CA ALA A 112 15.17 4.98 -3.71
C ALA A 112 16.64 4.94 -3.23
N ASP A 113 17.34 3.82 -3.38
CA ASP A 113 18.53 3.52 -2.56
C ASP A 113 19.88 3.38 -3.31
N LEU A 114 19.99 3.70 -4.61
CA LEU A 114 21.27 3.48 -5.32
C LEU A 114 22.22 4.70 -5.38
N PRO A 115 23.45 4.58 -4.83
CA PRO A 115 24.58 5.39 -5.24
C PRO A 115 24.90 5.12 -6.72
N GLN A 116 25.22 6.20 -7.44
CA GLN A 116 25.56 6.23 -8.85
C GLN A 116 26.88 5.47 -9.12
N GLY A 117 26.84 4.14 -9.15
CA GLY A 117 28.04 3.33 -9.38
C GLY A 117 27.90 1.81 -9.44
N SER A 118 26.72 1.23 -9.18
CA SER A 118 26.53 -0.23 -9.29
C SER A 118 26.08 -0.66 -10.70
N ASP A 119 26.38 -1.91 -11.03
CA ASP A 119 26.38 -2.52 -12.35
C ASP A 119 24.96 -2.55 -12.98
N LYS A 120 24.68 -1.58 -13.86
CA LYS A 120 23.37 -1.35 -14.51
C LYS A 120 22.77 -2.59 -15.20
N MET A 121 23.59 -3.57 -15.55
CA MET A 121 23.15 -4.82 -16.18
C MET A 121 22.53 -5.80 -15.18
N SER A 122 23.09 -5.92 -13.97
CA SER A 122 22.57 -6.78 -12.91
C SER A 122 21.23 -6.27 -12.39
N GLU A 123 21.14 -4.95 -12.19
CA GLU A 123 19.93 -4.27 -11.75
C GLU A 123 18.78 -4.42 -12.75
N LYS A 124 19.07 -4.31 -14.05
CA LYS A 124 18.09 -4.55 -15.10
C LYS A 124 17.58 -5.99 -15.11
N ILE A 125 18.47 -6.97 -14.96
CA ILE A 125 18.10 -8.40 -14.88
C ILE A 125 17.23 -8.67 -13.65
N THR A 126 17.55 -8.08 -12.50
CA THR A 126 16.73 -8.20 -11.28
C THR A 126 15.37 -7.53 -11.44
N SER A 127 15.31 -6.32 -12.00
CA SER A 127 14.04 -5.63 -12.27
C SER A 127 13.15 -6.38 -13.27
N ASP A 128 13.74 -6.88 -14.36
CA ASP A 128 13.03 -7.66 -15.38
C ASP A 128 12.49 -8.97 -14.79
N GLY A 129 13.29 -9.66 -13.95
CA GLY A 129 12.87 -10.88 -13.25
C GLY A 129 11.76 -10.65 -12.21
N ILE A 130 11.81 -9.54 -11.47
CA ILE A 130 10.73 -9.15 -10.54
C ILE A 130 9.44 -8.84 -11.32
N GLN A 131 9.56 -8.14 -12.45
CA GLN A 131 8.41 -7.82 -13.30
C GLN A 131 7.78 -9.08 -13.92
N GLU A 132 8.61 -10.02 -14.40
CA GLU A 132 8.12 -11.32 -14.89
C GLU A 132 7.44 -12.12 -13.78
N CYS A 133 7.98 -12.08 -12.55
CA CYS A 133 7.37 -12.71 -11.38
C CYS A 133 5.98 -12.11 -11.09
N LYS A 134 5.84 -10.78 -11.16
CA LYS A 134 4.55 -10.08 -11.00
C LYS A 134 3.52 -10.53 -12.03
N ILE A 135 3.88 -10.53 -13.32
CA ILE A 135 2.99 -10.96 -14.42
C ILE A 135 2.58 -12.43 -14.23
N SER A 136 3.52 -13.29 -13.83
CA SER A 136 3.25 -14.70 -13.55
C SER A 136 2.28 -14.89 -12.38
N MET A 137 2.41 -14.07 -11.34
CA MET A 137 1.54 -14.08 -10.17
C MET A 137 0.12 -13.62 -10.52
N GLU A 138 -0.03 -12.53 -11.27
CA GLU A 138 -1.33 -12.04 -11.76
C GLU A 138 -2.04 -13.10 -12.62
N LYS A 139 -1.30 -13.75 -13.52
CA LYS A 139 -1.83 -14.86 -14.34
C LYS A 139 -2.28 -16.04 -13.48
N THR A 140 -1.53 -16.36 -12.42
CA THR A 140 -1.87 -17.45 -11.51
C THR A 140 -3.12 -17.11 -10.71
N ALA A 141 -3.22 -15.89 -10.19
CA ALA A 141 -4.41 -15.41 -9.50
C ALA A 141 -5.66 -15.49 -10.40
N ALA A 142 -5.58 -14.99 -11.64
CA ALA A 142 -6.70 -15.07 -12.59
C ALA A 142 -7.15 -16.51 -12.87
N ARG A 143 -6.20 -17.46 -12.97
CA ARG A 143 -6.52 -18.88 -13.14
C ARG A 143 -7.20 -19.47 -11.92
N LEU A 144 -6.74 -19.12 -10.72
CA LEU A 144 -7.35 -19.55 -9.46
C LEU A 144 -8.77 -18.98 -9.29
N GLU A 145 -9.03 -17.76 -9.76
CA GLU A 145 -10.39 -17.18 -9.74
C GLU A 145 -11.36 -17.93 -10.64
N VAL A 146 -10.96 -18.21 -11.88
CA VAL A 146 -11.76 -19.02 -12.81
C VAL A 146 -12.02 -20.41 -12.23
N HIS A 147 -10.98 -21.02 -11.66
CA HIS A 147 -11.11 -22.33 -11.03
C HIS A 147 -12.05 -22.31 -9.82
N MET A 148 -12.01 -21.27 -8.99
CA MET A 148 -12.91 -21.15 -7.84
C MET A 148 -14.37 -21.00 -8.26
N GLN A 149 -14.64 -20.33 -9.39
CA GLN A 149 -15.98 -20.28 -9.98
C GLN A 149 -16.42 -21.65 -10.50
N ASP A 150 -15.54 -22.38 -11.19
CA ASP A 150 -15.82 -23.74 -11.66
C ASP A 150 -16.14 -24.70 -10.51
N VAL A 151 -15.37 -24.67 -9.42
CA VAL A 151 -15.62 -25.49 -8.23
C VAL A 151 -16.99 -25.16 -7.62
N LEU A 152 -17.36 -23.88 -7.54
CA LEU A 152 -18.69 -23.47 -7.07
C LEU A 152 -19.81 -23.98 -7.98
N ASP A 153 -19.67 -23.82 -9.30
CA ASP A 153 -20.68 -24.28 -10.27
C ASP A 153 -20.85 -25.80 -10.22
N ARG A 154 -19.74 -26.54 -10.06
CA ARG A 154 -19.75 -28.00 -9.89
C ARG A 154 -20.39 -28.42 -8.57
N MET A 155 -20.07 -27.76 -7.45
CA MET A 155 -20.71 -28.02 -6.16
C MET A 155 -22.23 -27.85 -6.22
N VAL A 156 -22.69 -26.77 -6.87
CA VAL A 156 -24.12 -26.49 -7.06
C VAL A 156 -24.78 -27.55 -7.94
N PHE A 157 -24.14 -27.93 -9.04
CA PHE A 157 -24.65 -28.97 -9.93
C PHE A 157 -24.82 -30.30 -9.18
N THR A 158 -23.81 -30.71 -8.40
CA THR A 158 -23.84 -31.95 -7.63
C THR A 158 -24.88 -31.91 -6.51
N SER A 159 -25.14 -30.75 -5.89
CA SER A 159 -26.18 -30.62 -4.84
C SER A 159 -27.60 -30.40 -5.38
N SER A 160 -27.74 -30.00 -6.65
CA SER A 160 -29.02 -29.54 -7.24
C SER A 160 -30.14 -30.58 -7.20
N ALA A 161 -29.83 -31.88 -7.29
CA ALA A 161 -30.81 -32.96 -7.28
C ALA A 161 -31.51 -33.15 -5.91
N ALA A 162 -30.90 -32.65 -4.83
CA ALA A 162 -31.41 -32.76 -3.47
C ALA A 162 -31.92 -31.41 -2.90
N MET A 163 -31.85 -30.33 -3.69
CA MET A 163 -32.18 -28.98 -3.23
C MET A 163 -33.66 -28.64 -3.40
N THR A 164 -34.23 -27.99 -2.39
CA THR A 164 -35.57 -27.39 -2.51
C THR A 164 -35.52 -26.11 -3.36
N GLN A 165 -36.68 -25.64 -3.82
CA GLN A 165 -36.77 -24.36 -4.54
C GLN A 165 -36.33 -23.16 -3.68
N GLU A 166 -36.45 -23.25 -2.36
CA GLU A 166 -35.95 -22.22 -1.44
C GLU A 166 -34.43 -22.25 -1.34
N ASP A 167 -33.82 -23.45 -1.33
CA ASP A 167 -32.37 -23.63 -1.29
C ASP A 167 -31.71 -23.12 -2.57
N THR A 168 -32.32 -23.34 -3.74
CA THR A 168 -31.81 -22.83 -5.02
C THR A 168 -31.85 -21.30 -5.08
N ASN A 169 -32.94 -20.69 -4.59
CA ASN A 169 -33.05 -19.23 -4.50
C ASN A 169 -32.04 -18.64 -3.50
N TYR A 170 -31.84 -19.29 -2.35
CA TYR A 170 -30.88 -18.87 -1.34
C TYR A 170 -29.43 -18.98 -1.85
N LEU A 171 -29.10 -20.07 -2.55
CA LEU A 171 -27.81 -20.21 -3.26
C LEU A 171 -27.54 -19.08 -4.24
N ALA A 172 -28.53 -18.75 -5.08
CA ALA A 172 -28.39 -17.70 -6.08
C ALA A 172 -28.06 -16.35 -5.42
N ARG A 173 -28.71 -16.04 -4.30
CA ARG A 173 -28.42 -14.83 -3.50
C ARG A 173 -27.02 -14.85 -2.91
N LEU A 174 -26.59 -15.96 -2.30
CA LEU A 174 -25.23 -16.09 -1.76
C LEU A 174 -24.16 -15.90 -2.85
N ARG A 175 -24.39 -16.40 -4.07
CA ARG A 175 -23.48 -16.22 -5.21
C ARG A 175 -23.36 -14.76 -5.63
N GLU A 176 -24.50 -14.07 -5.75
CA GLU A 176 -24.55 -12.64 -6.08
C GLU A 176 -23.85 -11.81 -5.01
N GLU A 177 -24.11 -12.13 -3.74
CA GLU A 177 -23.50 -11.47 -2.59
C GLU A 177 -21.99 -11.67 -2.56
N TRP A 178 -21.51 -12.88 -2.79
CA TRP A 178 -20.09 -13.23 -2.85
C TRP A 178 -19.37 -12.47 -3.96
N THR A 179 -19.97 -12.41 -5.15
CA THR A 179 -19.42 -11.69 -6.30
C THR A 179 -19.36 -10.19 -6.02
N SER A 180 -20.43 -9.63 -5.43
CA SER A 180 -20.50 -8.21 -5.08
C SER A 180 -19.50 -7.84 -3.98
N ALA A 181 -19.39 -8.66 -2.92
CA ALA A 181 -18.44 -8.45 -1.83
C ALA A 181 -16.99 -8.49 -2.32
N ARG A 182 -16.65 -9.45 -3.20
CA ARG A 182 -15.32 -9.50 -3.81
C ARG A 182 -15.01 -8.26 -4.64
N LYS A 183 -15.92 -7.86 -5.54
CA LYS A 183 -15.74 -6.66 -6.36
C LYS A 183 -15.52 -5.42 -5.50
N CYS A 184 -16.24 -5.32 -4.38
CA CYS A 184 -16.05 -4.23 -3.42
C CYS A 184 -14.68 -4.27 -2.75
N ARG A 185 -14.19 -5.46 -2.39
CA ARG A 185 -12.85 -5.64 -1.80
C ARG A 185 -11.78 -5.24 -2.80
N ASP A 186 -11.93 -5.63 -4.06
CA ASP A 186 -10.97 -5.29 -5.11
C ASP A 186 -10.93 -3.77 -5.37
N ILE A 187 -12.06 -3.07 -5.28
CA ILE A 187 -12.10 -1.59 -5.29
C ILE A 187 -11.30 -1.00 -4.12
N CYS A 188 -11.44 -1.56 -2.91
CA CYS A 188 -10.71 -1.09 -1.73
C CYS A 188 -9.18 -1.30 -1.90
N LEU A 189 -8.77 -2.45 -2.43
CA LEU A 189 -7.36 -2.74 -2.71
C LEU A 189 -6.78 -1.81 -3.77
N GLN A 190 -7.53 -1.54 -4.84
CA GLN A 190 -7.11 -0.58 -5.87
C GLN A 190 -6.96 0.84 -5.31
N ALA A 191 -7.87 1.25 -4.44
CA ALA A 191 -7.80 2.54 -3.76
C ALA A 191 -6.58 2.64 -2.82
N ASP A 192 -6.26 1.57 -2.08
CA ASP A 192 -5.05 1.51 -1.24
C ASP A 192 -3.77 1.63 -2.08
N GLN A 193 -3.70 0.90 -3.19
CA GLN A 193 -2.55 0.96 -4.09
C GLN A 193 -2.38 2.36 -4.69
N HIS A 194 -3.46 2.94 -5.22
CA HIS A 194 -3.44 4.29 -5.79
C HIS A 194 -3.06 5.35 -4.74
N LEU A 195 -3.51 5.19 -3.50
CA LEU A 195 -3.11 6.04 -2.38
C LEU A 195 -1.59 5.99 -2.13
N LYS A 196 -1.00 4.80 -2.11
CA LYS A 196 0.45 4.59 -1.90
C LYS A 196 1.30 5.14 -3.06
N GLU A 197 0.81 5.00 -4.28
CA GLU A 197 1.48 5.54 -5.47
C GLU A 197 1.41 7.07 -5.52
N SER A 198 0.28 7.65 -5.11
CA SER A 198 0.01 9.09 -5.27
C SER A 198 0.48 9.95 -4.11
N VAL A 199 0.63 9.38 -2.91
CA VAL A 199 0.97 10.15 -1.71
C VAL A 199 2.12 9.53 -0.93
N SER A 200 3.10 10.36 -0.55
CA SER A 200 4.17 10.01 0.38
C SER A 200 3.87 10.64 1.75
N ILE A 201 3.77 9.80 2.78
CA ILE A 201 3.61 10.26 4.17
C ILE A 201 5.00 10.31 4.83
N ILE A 202 5.44 11.47 5.30
CA ILE A 202 6.81 11.67 5.80
C ILE A 202 6.81 12.45 7.12
N ASP A 203 7.29 11.88 8.22
CA ASP A 203 7.57 12.63 9.46
C ASP A 203 9.07 12.93 9.53
N ASN A 204 9.45 14.19 9.24
CA ASN A 204 10.82 14.66 9.27
C ASN A 204 11.11 15.28 10.64
N HIS A 205 12.18 14.82 11.29
CA HIS A 205 12.59 15.27 12.61
C HIS A 205 14.08 15.65 12.63
N ALA A 206 14.40 16.85 13.13
CA ALA A 206 15.77 17.30 13.33
C ALA A 206 15.97 17.89 14.72
N THR A 207 17.14 17.61 15.28
CA THR A 207 17.61 18.14 16.57
C THR A 207 19.02 18.68 16.40
N GLY A 208 19.29 19.87 16.90
CA GLY A 208 20.63 20.45 16.88
C GLY A 208 20.60 21.98 16.87
N ASN A 209 21.71 22.61 17.29
CA ASN A 209 21.78 24.07 17.43
C ASN A 209 21.56 24.81 16.08
N GLU A 210 21.98 24.22 14.96
CA GLU A 210 21.66 24.67 13.61
C GLU A 210 21.25 23.46 12.75
N ALA A 211 20.05 23.51 12.17
CA ALA A 211 19.56 22.44 11.30
C ALA A 211 18.81 23.00 10.09
N VAL A 212 18.98 22.35 8.95
CA VAL A 212 18.23 22.63 7.71
C VAL A 212 17.44 21.38 7.34
N GLN A 213 16.12 21.51 7.19
CA GLN A 213 15.24 20.40 6.85
C GLN A 213 14.52 20.67 5.53
N PHE A 214 14.59 19.71 4.61
CA PHE A 214 13.85 19.72 3.36
C PHE A 214 12.73 18.68 3.41
N LEU A 215 11.52 19.07 3.05
CA LEU A 215 10.36 18.20 2.86
C LEU A 215 9.70 18.57 1.53
N VAL A 216 10.35 18.17 0.44
CA VAL A 216 10.08 18.69 -0.89
C VAL A 216 9.72 17.58 -1.86
N SER A 217 8.73 17.84 -2.73
CA SER A 217 8.41 16.96 -3.87
C SER A 217 8.91 17.61 -5.15
N ASN A 218 9.74 16.90 -5.90
CA ASN A 218 10.12 17.27 -7.27
C ASN A 218 9.33 16.49 -8.34
N SER A 219 8.33 15.72 -7.92
CA SER A 219 7.46 14.92 -8.77
C SER A 219 5.99 15.33 -8.57
N GLN A 220 5.09 14.82 -9.41
CA GLN A 220 3.64 15.02 -9.21
C GLN A 220 3.08 14.27 -7.99
N LYS A 221 3.92 13.48 -7.28
CA LYS A 221 3.53 12.78 -6.06
C LYS A 221 3.30 13.79 -4.94
N THR A 222 2.14 13.68 -4.27
CA THR A 222 1.77 14.54 -3.16
C THR A 222 2.57 14.14 -1.92
N ILE A 223 3.06 15.10 -1.13
CA ILE A 223 3.71 14.82 0.15
C ILE A 223 2.78 15.26 1.28
N HIS A 224 2.35 14.31 2.11
CA HIS A 224 1.75 14.59 3.40
C HIS A 224 2.81 14.42 4.48
N GLY A 225 3.55 15.48 4.78
CA GLY A 225 4.62 15.38 5.76
C GLY A 225 4.51 16.36 6.91
N LYS A 226 5.00 15.91 8.07
CA LYS A 226 5.21 16.74 9.26
C LYS A 226 6.68 17.04 9.36
N ASN A 227 7.04 18.29 9.66
CA ASN A 227 8.43 18.70 9.83
C ASN A 227 8.62 19.29 11.22
N ARG A 228 9.38 18.60 12.07
CA ARG A 228 9.66 18.97 13.45
C ARG A 228 11.14 19.27 13.61
N GLY A 229 11.46 20.46 14.10
CA GLY A 229 12.83 20.86 14.39
C GLY A 229 12.96 21.40 15.80
N TYR A 230 13.98 20.94 16.53
CA TYR A 230 14.29 21.41 17.88
C TYR A 230 15.73 21.93 17.95
N GLY A 231 15.87 23.22 18.23
CA GLY A 231 17.16 23.90 18.33
C GLY A 231 17.06 25.41 18.15
N ASP A 232 18.18 26.10 18.29
CA ASP A 232 18.23 27.57 18.23
C ASP A 232 18.05 28.12 16.81
N GLN A 233 18.50 27.39 15.79
CA GLN A 233 18.53 27.86 14.40
C GLN A 233 18.04 26.78 13.44
N ILE A 234 16.72 26.58 13.44
CA ILE A 234 16.04 25.66 12.53
C ILE A 234 15.59 26.42 11.28
N LYS A 235 15.98 25.91 10.11
CA LYS A 235 15.53 26.37 8.79
C LYS A 235 14.77 25.22 8.13
N GLN A 236 13.54 25.47 7.68
CA GLN A 236 12.71 24.45 7.05
C GLN A 236 12.23 24.91 5.69
N LEU A 237 12.29 24.01 4.70
CA LEU A 237 11.72 24.20 3.37
C LEU A 237 10.79 23.02 3.07
N GLY A 238 9.59 23.30 2.57
CA GLY A 238 8.69 22.25 2.12
C GLY A 238 7.78 22.69 0.99
N GLY A 239 7.22 21.71 0.30
CA GLY A 239 6.28 21.91 -0.82
C GLY A 239 6.77 21.29 -2.13
N HIS A 240 6.18 21.72 -3.24
CA HIS A 240 6.54 21.23 -4.57
C HIS A 240 7.57 22.17 -5.21
N LEU A 241 8.75 21.65 -5.52
CA LEU A 241 9.89 22.42 -6.02
C LEU A 241 10.57 21.68 -7.17
N SER A 242 10.97 22.41 -8.20
CA SER A 242 11.81 21.84 -9.26
C SER A 242 13.22 21.53 -8.78
N ASP A 243 13.91 20.61 -9.44
CA ASP A 243 15.31 20.26 -9.13
C ASP A 243 16.22 21.49 -9.09
N GLN A 244 16.03 22.42 -10.03
CA GLN A 244 16.78 23.68 -10.08
C GLN A 244 16.54 24.55 -8.82
N SER A 245 15.29 24.61 -8.35
CA SER A 245 14.94 25.37 -7.14
C SER A 245 15.52 24.71 -5.89
N ILE A 246 15.48 23.38 -5.81
CA ILE A 246 16.07 22.60 -4.72
C ILE A 246 17.58 22.83 -4.67
N GLN A 247 18.29 22.71 -5.80
CA GLN A 247 19.73 22.92 -5.88
C GLN A 247 20.12 24.35 -5.47
N LYS A 248 19.38 25.35 -5.97
CA LYS A 248 19.64 26.75 -5.64
C LYS A 248 19.44 27.02 -4.15
N VAL A 249 18.28 26.66 -3.60
CA VAL A 249 17.96 26.94 -2.18
C VAL A 249 18.87 26.14 -1.24
N SER A 250 19.26 24.92 -1.62
CA SER A 250 20.27 24.14 -0.90
C SER A 250 21.62 24.85 -0.87
N GLY A 251 22.09 25.37 -2.00
CA GLY A 251 23.31 26.18 -2.09
C GLY A 251 23.23 27.46 -1.24
N ASP A 252 22.10 28.18 -1.30
CA ASP A 252 21.88 29.40 -0.52
C ASP A 252 21.93 29.11 0.99
N PHE A 253 21.32 28.00 1.44
CA PHE A 253 21.39 27.58 2.84
C PHE A 253 22.81 27.27 3.31
N LEU A 254 23.60 26.58 2.48
CA LEU A 254 25.01 26.31 2.75
C LEU A 254 25.81 27.61 2.86
N GLN A 255 25.60 28.55 1.93
CA GLN A 255 26.31 29.84 1.93
C GLN A 255 25.99 30.69 3.17
N MET A 256 24.72 30.70 3.60
CA MET A 256 24.31 31.40 4.82
C MET A 256 24.96 30.80 6.08
N SER A 257 25.10 29.49 6.15
CA SER A 257 25.77 28.82 7.29
C SER A 257 27.28 29.09 7.30
N LEU A 258 27.93 29.12 6.13
CA LEU A 258 29.36 29.47 6.01
C LEU A 258 29.66 30.94 6.36
N GLN A 259 28.80 31.88 5.95
CA GLN A 259 28.96 33.28 6.35
C GLN A 259 28.84 33.45 7.87
N LYS A 260 27.98 32.66 8.52
CA LYS A 260 27.79 32.70 9.98
C LYS A 260 28.97 32.12 10.75
N SER A 261 29.65 31.10 10.23
CA SER A 261 30.90 30.60 10.82
C SER A 261 32.06 31.57 10.61
N GLY A 262 32.07 32.32 9.49
CA GLY A 262 33.09 33.33 9.17
C GLY A 262 33.10 34.55 10.10
N TYR A 263 31.98 34.89 10.73
CA TYR A 263 31.91 35.97 11.73
C TYR A 263 32.42 35.58 13.12
N ARG A 264 32.78 34.31 13.37
CA ARG A 264 33.36 33.88 14.66
C ARG A 264 34.87 33.86 14.71
N HIS A 265 35.58 34.30 13.66
CA HIS A 265 37.05 34.29 13.65
C HIS A 265 37.68 35.51 12.97
N LEU A 266 37.27 36.73 13.36
CA LEU A 266 38.04 37.94 13.02
C LEU A 266 38.35 38.85 14.20
N GLU A 267 38.49 38.28 15.40
CA GLU A 267 39.32 38.85 16.45
C GLU A 267 40.20 37.73 17.00
N ASN A 268 41.51 37.93 16.96
CA ASN A 268 42.59 37.02 17.42
C ASN A 268 42.99 35.89 16.46
N ALA A 269 43.75 36.24 15.42
CA ALA A 269 44.99 35.53 15.08
C ALA A 269 45.76 36.28 13.98
N VAL A 270 46.46 37.35 14.38
CA VAL A 270 47.71 37.68 13.69
C VAL A 270 48.69 36.56 14.05
N SER A 271 49.05 35.71 13.09
CA SER A 271 50.44 35.31 12.81
C SER A 271 50.54 34.07 11.90
N ARG A 272 51.35 34.26 10.86
CA ARG A 272 52.14 33.27 10.12
C ARG A 272 51.44 32.30 9.16
N ALA A 273 51.60 32.66 7.89
CA ALA A 273 51.61 31.75 6.76
C ALA A 273 52.70 30.67 6.91
N GLU A 274 52.38 29.46 6.50
CA GLU A 274 53.30 28.55 5.81
C GLU A 274 52.48 27.56 4.97
N ASP A 275 52.91 27.39 3.72
CA ASP A 275 52.34 26.54 2.68
C ASP A 275 52.19 25.08 3.13
N THR A 276 51.12 24.40 2.71
CA THR A 276 51.25 23.01 2.26
C THR A 276 50.10 22.58 1.36
N ASN A 277 50.52 21.84 0.35
CA ASN A 277 49.85 21.49 -0.89
C ASN A 277 48.75 20.41 -0.74
N GLU A 278 47.81 20.45 -1.70
CA GLU A 278 46.93 19.39 -2.21
C GLU A 278 46.73 18.10 -1.36
N ARG A 279 45.49 17.90 -0.87
CA ARG A 279 44.96 16.55 -0.62
C ARG A 279 43.43 16.52 -0.73
N GLY A 280 42.95 15.55 -1.51
CA GLY A 280 41.56 15.40 -1.94
C GLY A 280 40.52 15.41 -0.82
N THR A 281 39.38 16.02 -1.12
CA THR A 281 38.20 16.08 -0.26
C THR A 281 37.52 14.72 -0.22
N ASN A 282 37.88 13.93 0.78
CA ASN A 282 37.17 12.72 1.14
C ASN A 282 35.86 13.12 1.86
N TRP A 283 34.74 12.97 1.18
CA TRP A 283 33.40 13.22 1.74
C TRP A 283 33.12 12.21 2.86
N ARG A 284 33.07 12.66 4.12
CA ARG A 284 32.61 11.83 5.25
C ARG A 284 31.08 11.84 5.31
N SER A 285 30.51 10.65 5.46
CA SER A 285 29.10 10.41 5.73
C SER A 285 28.79 10.70 7.21
N GLU A 286 28.40 11.93 7.51
CA GLU A 286 27.86 12.33 8.83
C GLU A 286 26.50 13.03 8.64
N TYR A 287 25.57 12.38 7.93
CA TYR A 287 24.17 12.79 7.93
C TYR A 287 23.30 11.61 8.37
N GLY A 288 22.51 11.85 9.42
CA GLY A 288 21.63 10.84 10.01
C GLY A 288 20.64 10.32 8.98
N GLY A 289 20.60 9.00 8.83
CA GLY A 289 19.64 8.33 7.96
C GLY A 289 18.21 8.60 8.46
N GLY A 290 17.40 9.24 7.61
CA GLY A 290 15.97 9.29 7.81
C GLY A 290 15.42 7.87 7.81
N ARG A 291 14.58 7.54 8.80
CA ARG A 291 13.89 6.25 8.84
C ARG A 291 12.50 6.41 8.25
N THR A 292 12.20 5.64 7.22
CA THR A 292 10.82 5.38 6.81
C THR A 292 10.17 4.54 7.89
N LEU A 293 9.08 5.02 8.49
CA LEU A 293 8.26 4.18 9.36
C LEU A 293 7.45 3.24 8.47
N GLU A 294 7.72 1.94 8.56
CA GLU A 294 6.84 0.93 7.97
C GLU A 294 5.47 0.98 8.67
N SER A 295 4.40 1.07 7.88
CA SER A 295 3.00 0.93 8.34
C SER A 295 2.09 0.46 7.21
#